data_AF-A0A8K0Y6C4-F1
#
_entry.id   AF-A0A8K0Y6C4-F1
#
_cell.length_a   1.000
_cell.length_b   1.000
_cell.length_c   1.000
_cell.angle_alpha   90.00
_cell.angle_beta   90.00
_cell.angle_gamma   90.00
#
_symmetry.space_group_name_H-M   'P 1'
#
loop_
_entity.id
_entity.type
_entity.pdbx_description
1 polymer ?
#
loop_
_entity_poly.entity_id
_entity_poly.type
_entity_poly.pdbx_seq_one_letter_code
_entity_poly.pdbx_strand_id
1 'polypeptide(L)'
;MLFLVLQPSQPQPVTQVTPNPKLGLVIMPPTERPTFNEVHNAYIQAASTGIGRSNVYMLWPIIEPQQGTFNWQTYDILMGLNREQHLNVTLYFSIINNEQLGPFPNWLGQQPSLDANLANQTASALDTILSRYYIRGLCNHRRGSECLL
;
A
#
# COMPACT_ATOMS: atom_id res chain seq x y z
N MET A 1 9.37 41.47 -46.29
CA MET A 1 9.59 40.06 -45.88
C MET A 1 9.63 40.02 -44.36
N LEU A 2 8.70 39.33 -43.72
CA LEU A 2 8.56 39.23 -42.27
C LEU A 2 9.24 37.92 -41.83
N PHE A 3 10.32 38.00 -41.03
CA PHE A 3 10.96 36.81 -40.46
C PHE A 3 10.25 36.44 -39.16
N LEU A 4 9.56 35.30 -39.14
CA LEU A 4 9.09 34.66 -37.91
C LEU A 4 10.29 34.01 -37.23
N VAL A 5 10.70 34.57 -36.08
CA VAL A 5 11.70 33.95 -35.21
C VAL A 5 10.98 32.86 -34.40
N LEU A 6 11.23 31.60 -34.74
CA LEU A 6 10.86 30.46 -33.90
C LEU A 6 11.72 30.51 -32.63
N GLN A 7 11.16 31.00 -31.53
CA GLN A 7 11.80 30.88 -30.23
C GLN A 7 11.85 29.39 -29.84
N PRO A 8 13.02 28.84 -29.47
CA PRO A 8 13.09 27.50 -28.91
C PRO A 8 12.31 27.48 -27.59
N SER A 9 11.41 26.51 -27.45
CA SER A 9 10.70 26.26 -26.20
C SER A 9 11.73 26.00 -25.10
N GLN A 10 11.88 26.94 -24.17
CA GLN A 10 12.72 26.71 -23.00
C GLN A 10 12.12 25.52 -22.22
N PRO A 11 12.94 24.57 -21.73
CA PRO A 11 12.45 23.54 -20.84
C PRO A 11 11.78 24.24 -19.66
N GLN A 12 10.48 24.00 -19.46
CA GLN A 12 9.81 24.52 -18.28
C GLN A 12 10.56 23.99 -17.05
N PRO A 13 10.88 24.82 -16.06
CA PRO A 13 11.49 24.35 -14.83
C PRO A 13 10.55 23.30 -14.25
N VAL A 14 11.04 22.07 -14.12
CA VAL A 14 10.31 20.98 -13.48
C VAL A 14 10.08 21.45 -12.05
N THR A 15 8.87 21.89 -11.73
CA THR A 15 8.52 22.28 -10.37
C THR A 15 8.77 21.03 -9.53
N GLN A 16 9.78 21.06 -8.66
CA GLN A 16 9.99 19.98 -7.70
C GLN A 16 8.78 19.97 -6.78
N VAL A 17 7.81 19.12 -7.10
CA VAL A 17 6.62 18.94 -6.27
C VAL A 17 7.10 18.32 -4.97
N THR A 18 7.07 19.09 -3.89
CA THR A 18 7.47 18.60 -2.57
C THR A 18 6.43 17.60 -2.09
N PRO A 19 6.79 16.35 -1.75
CA PRO A 19 5.83 15.36 -1.28
C PRO A 19 5.11 15.82 -0.01
N ASN A 20 3.77 15.72 0.00
CA ASN A 20 2.95 16.00 1.18
C ASN A 20 2.66 14.69 1.91
N PRO A 21 3.28 14.41 3.09
CA PRO A 21 3.10 13.16 3.82
C PRO A 21 1.66 12.95 4.35
N LYS A 22 0.82 13.99 4.35
CA LYS A 22 -0.60 13.90 4.71
C LYS A 22 -1.49 13.52 3.53
N LEU A 23 -1.01 13.68 2.30
CA LEU A 23 -1.75 13.32 1.09
C LEU A 23 -1.43 11.88 0.71
N GLY A 24 -2.41 10.99 0.89
CA GLY A 24 -2.34 9.58 0.54
C GLY A 24 -3.33 9.23 -0.56
N LEU A 25 -2.90 8.39 -1.52
CA LEU A 25 -3.77 7.87 -2.58
C LEU A 25 -3.79 6.35 -2.56
N VAL A 26 -4.93 5.77 -2.95
CA VAL A 26 -5.00 4.36 -3.36
C VAL A 26 -4.55 4.29 -4.81
N ILE A 27 -3.48 3.55 -5.08
CA ILE A 27 -2.91 3.42 -6.43
C ILE A 27 -3.45 2.13 -7.05
N MET A 28 -4.44 2.26 -7.93
CA MET A 28 -5.01 1.14 -8.69
C MET A 28 -4.72 1.35 -10.18
N PRO A 29 -4.07 0.39 -10.85
CA PRO A 29 -3.94 0.41 -12.31
C PRO A 29 -5.32 0.39 -12.99
N PRO A 30 -5.46 0.94 -14.21
CA PRO A 30 -6.75 1.05 -14.91
C PRO A 30 -7.29 -0.28 -15.45
N THR A 31 -6.55 -1.39 -15.32
CA THR A 31 -6.89 -2.71 -15.87
C THR A 31 -7.15 -3.72 -14.76
N GLU A 32 -8.04 -4.70 -15.00
CA GLU A 32 -8.36 -5.76 -14.03
C GLU A 32 -7.18 -6.71 -13.74
N ARG A 33 -6.28 -6.87 -14.73
CA ARG A 33 -5.09 -7.71 -14.65
C ARG A 33 -3.87 -6.94 -15.16
N PRO A 34 -3.36 -6.00 -14.36
CA PRO A 34 -2.26 -5.16 -14.77
C PRO A 34 -0.97 -5.97 -14.85
N THR A 35 -0.17 -5.67 -15.87
CA THR A 35 1.22 -6.07 -15.94
C THR A 35 2.05 -5.32 -14.90
N PHE A 36 3.23 -5.85 -14.55
CA PHE A 36 4.14 -5.16 -13.65
C PHE A 36 4.45 -3.73 -14.10
N ASN A 37 4.70 -3.52 -15.41
CA ASN A 37 5.02 -2.19 -15.96
C ASN A 37 3.87 -1.21 -15.81
N GLU A 38 2.62 -1.65 -15.94
CA GLU A 38 1.44 -0.78 -15.72
C GLU A 38 1.34 -0.37 -14.25
N VAL A 39 1.58 -1.30 -13.31
CA VAL A 39 1.61 -0.97 -11.87
C VAL A 39 2.75 0.00 -11.57
N HIS A 40 3.95 -0.29 -12.06
CA HIS A 40 5.14 0.55 -11.84
C HIS A 40 4.94 1.98 -12.36
N ASN A 41 4.44 2.14 -13.59
CA ASN A 41 4.13 3.44 -14.16
C ASN A 41 3.05 4.20 -13.37
N ALA A 42 2.03 3.50 -12.86
CA ALA A 42 1.01 4.12 -12.01
C ALA A 42 1.61 4.69 -10.71
N TYR A 43 2.58 4.00 -10.11
CA TYR A 43 3.30 4.48 -8.93
C TYR A 43 4.17 5.71 -9.23
N ILE A 44 4.90 5.72 -10.34
CA ILE A 44 5.68 6.88 -10.79
C ILE A 44 4.74 8.09 -11.01
N GLN A 45 3.64 7.87 -11.73
CA GLN A 45 2.68 8.92 -12.01
C GLN A 45 2.05 9.46 -10.72
N ALA A 46 1.61 8.57 -9.82
CA ALA A 46 1.04 8.97 -8.54
C ALA A 46 2.05 9.81 -7.73
N ALA A 47 3.30 9.35 -7.58
CA ALA A 47 4.35 10.08 -6.85
C ALA A 47 4.61 11.48 -7.43
N SER A 48 4.58 11.63 -8.76
CA SER A 48 4.77 12.93 -9.43
C SER A 48 3.69 13.97 -9.11
N THR A 49 2.54 13.56 -8.55
CA THR A 49 1.47 14.49 -8.12
C THR A 49 1.78 15.19 -6.79
N GLY A 50 2.82 14.78 -6.07
CA GLY A 50 3.18 15.32 -4.76
C GLY A 50 2.59 14.56 -3.58
N ILE A 51 2.08 13.35 -3.77
CA ILE A 51 1.68 12.49 -2.65
C ILE A 51 2.91 12.11 -1.84
N GLY A 52 2.76 12.03 -0.53
CA GLY A 52 3.79 11.47 0.35
C GLY A 52 3.44 10.08 0.87
N ARG A 53 2.30 9.52 0.43
CA ARG A 53 1.79 8.24 0.94
C ARG A 53 0.99 7.47 -0.11
N SER A 54 1.12 6.14 -0.07
CA SER A 54 0.18 5.21 -0.71
C SER A 54 -0.66 4.49 0.35
N ASN A 55 -1.93 4.29 0.02
CA ASN A 55 -2.90 3.54 0.82
C ASN A 55 -3.03 2.15 0.21
N VAL A 56 -2.50 1.14 0.90
CA VAL A 56 -2.46 -0.25 0.40
C VAL A 56 -3.52 -1.07 1.12
N TYR A 57 -4.47 -1.62 0.35
CA TYR A 57 -5.44 -2.59 0.85
C TYR A 57 -4.85 -3.99 0.81
N MET A 58 -4.83 -4.66 1.96
CA MET A 58 -4.38 -6.03 2.10
C MET A 58 -5.55 -6.92 2.47
N LEU A 59 -5.92 -7.79 1.54
CA LEU A 59 -7.00 -8.75 1.73
C LEU A 59 -6.45 -10.00 2.40
N TRP A 60 -7.00 -10.34 3.56
CA TRP A 60 -6.62 -11.52 4.35
C TRP A 60 -6.57 -12.83 3.53
N PRO A 61 -7.60 -13.22 2.76
CA PRO A 61 -7.57 -14.47 1.99
C PRO A 61 -6.46 -14.52 0.92
N ILE A 62 -5.97 -13.35 0.48
CA ILE A 62 -4.89 -13.26 -0.51
C ILE A 62 -3.54 -13.38 0.19
N ILE A 63 -3.35 -12.69 1.32
CA ILE A 63 -2.06 -12.66 2.01
C ILE A 63 -1.81 -13.91 2.87
N GLU A 64 -2.84 -14.55 3.41
CA GLU A 64 -2.75 -15.77 4.21
C GLU A 64 -3.79 -16.81 3.75
N PRO A 65 -3.60 -17.40 2.54
CA PRO A 65 -4.56 -18.34 1.97
C PRO A 65 -4.73 -19.63 2.79
N GLN A 66 -3.72 -20.01 3.57
CA GLN A 66 -3.74 -21.12 4.52
C GLN A 66 -3.17 -20.62 5.85
N GLN A 67 -3.67 -21.13 6.97
CA GLN A 67 -3.27 -20.65 8.29
C GLN A 67 -1.74 -20.73 8.46
N GLY A 68 -1.13 -19.62 8.83
CA GLY A 68 0.31 -19.48 9.01
C GLY A 68 1.14 -19.47 7.71
N THR A 69 0.51 -19.61 6.55
CA THR A 69 1.19 -19.64 5.24
C THR A 69 0.89 -18.38 4.46
N PHE A 70 1.88 -17.50 4.38
CA PHE A 70 1.73 -16.17 3.79
C PHE A 70 2.17 -16.13 2.32
N ASN A 71 1.33 -15.55 1.47
CA ASN A 71 1.65 -15.27 0.07
C ASN A 71 2.05 -13.80 -0.12
N TRP A 72 3.36 -13.58 -0.20
CA TRP A 72 3.94 -12.23 -0.26
C TRP A 72 4.00 -11.61 -1.65
N GLN A 73 3.74 -12.37 -2.72
CA GLN A 73 4.07 -11.99 -4.10
C GLN A 73 3.59 -10.58 -4.48
N THR A 74 2.29 -10.34 -4.37
CA THR A 74 1.70 -9.04 -4.74
C THR A 74 2.16 -7.92 -3.82
N TYR A 75 2.17 -8.17 -2.51
CA TYR A 75 2.45 -7.11 -1.53
C TYR A 75 3.92 -6.73 -1.47
N ASP A 76 4.85 -7.66 -1.72
CA ASP A 76 6.27 -7.35 -1.86
C ASP A 76 6.51 -6.39 -3.04
N ILE A 77 5.81 -6.61 -4.16
CA ILE A 77 5.86 -5.72 -5.31
C ILE A 77 5.36 -4.33 -4.90
N LEU A 78 4.15 -4.23 -4.32
CA LEU A 78 3.58 -2.94 -3.93
C LEU A 78 4.45 -2.20 -2.89
N MET A 79 4.96 -2.90 -1.89
CA MET A 79 5.85 -2.31 -0.88
C MET A 79 7.20 -1.89 -1.46
N GLY A 80 7.72 -2.65 -2.44
CA GLY A 80 8.91 -2.30 -3.21
C GLY A 80 8.72 -1.02 -4.01
N LEU A 81 7.61 -0.90 -4.73
CA LEU A 81 7.25 0.30 -5.50
C LEU A 81 7.08 1.53 -4.61
N ASN A 82 6.45 1.39 -3.43
CA ASN A 82 6.37 2.46 -2.45
C ASN A 82 7.75 2.94 -2.01
N ARG A 83 8.66 2.01 -1.73
CA ARG A 83 10.04 2.33 -1.33
C ARG A 83 10.81 3.03 -2.44
N GLU A 84 10.68 2.55 -3.67
CA GLU A 84 11.30 3.12 -4.86
C GLU A 84 10.88 4.58 -5.07
N GLN A 85 9.59 4.88 -4.87
CA GLN A 85 9.03 6.22 -5.03
C GLN A 85 9.06 7.08 -3.75
N HIS A 86 9.74 6.62 -2.69
CA HIS A 86 9.84 7.30 -1.40
C HIS A 86 8.48 7.64 -0.75
N LEU A 87 7.48 6.79 -0.96
CA LEU A 87 6.15 6.94 -0.38
C LEU A 87 6.06 6.26 0.99
N ASN A 88 5.46 6.95 1.97
CA ASN A 88 5.00 6.29 3.18
C ASN A 88 3.85 5.33 2.86
N VAL A 89 3.62 4.34 3.70
CA VAL A 89 2.52 3.38 3.50
C VAL A 89 1.52 3.51 4.64
N THR A 90 0.23 3.61 4.30
CA THR A 90 -0.85 3.26 5.21
C THR A 90 -1.42 1.91 4.77
N LEU A 91 -1.34 0.92 5.66
CA LEU A 91 -1.89 -0.40 5.43
C LEU A 91 -3.34 -0.46 5.91
N TYR A 92 -4.24 -0.89 5.04
CA TYR A 92 -5.62 -1.21 5.38
C TYR A 92 -5.79 -2.73 5.39
N PHE A 93 -6.06 -3.29 6.57
CA PHE A 93 -6.37 -4.69 6.76
C PHE A 93 -7.81 -4.80 7.27
N SER A 94 -8.75 -5.01 6.35
CA SER A 94 -10.18 -4.92 6.64
C SER A 94 -10.75 -6.25 7.14
N ILE A 95 -11.28 -6.25 8.36
CA ILE A 95 -12.13 -7.33 8.90
C ILE A 95 -13.59 -7.14 8.46
N ILE A 96 -14.03 -5.89 8.39
CA ILE A 96 -15.31 -5.49 7.79
C ILE A 96 -14.95 -4.66 6.56
N ASN A 97 -15.38 -5.11 5.39
CA ASN A 97 -15.18 -4.43 4.12
C ASN A 97 -16.54 -3.95 3.59
N ASN A 98 -16.74 -2.63 3.59
CA ASN A 98 -18.03 -1.99 3.37
C ASN A 98 -19.09 -2.50 4.36
N GLU A 99 -20.12 -3.18 3.87
CA GLU A 99 -21.23 -3.73 4.66
C GLU A 99 -21.05 -5.23 4.94
N GLN A 100 -19.95 -5.83 4.48
CA GLN A 100 -19.70 -7.26 4.58
C GLN A 100 -18.57 -7.56 5.57
N LEU A 101 -18.79 -8.58 6.40
CA LEU A 101 -17.73 -9.16 7.21
C LEU A 101 -16.82 -10.04 6.32
N GLY A 102 -15.51 -9.73 6.30
CA GLY A 102 -14.53 -10.35 5.43
C GLY A 102 -14.27 -9.57 4.13
N PRO A 103 -13.77 -10.24 3.06
CA PRO A 103 -13.65 -11.69 2.92
C PRO A 103 -12.58 -12.28 3.83
N PHE A 104 -12.82 -13.50 4.33
CA PHE A 104 -11.85 -14.25 5.13
C PHE A 104 -11.26 -15.40 4.33
N PRO A 105 -10.03 -15.84 4.68
CA PRO A 105 -9.55 -17.12 4.22
C PRO A 105 -10.44 -18.27 4.70
N ASN A 106 -10.57 -19.31 3.86
CA ASN A 106 -11.45 -20.45 4.12
C ASN A 106 -11.15 -21.18 5.44
N TRP A 107 -9.91 -21.13 5.92
CA TRP A 107 -9.49 -21.79 7.17
C TRP A 107 -10.04 -21.13 8.44
N LEU A 108 -10.50 -19.87 8.37
CA LEU A 108 -11.23 -19.22 9.47
C LEU A 108 -12.69 -19.68 9.57
N GLY A 109 -13.15 -20.47 8.61
CA GLY A 109 -14.56 -20.83 8.45
C GLY A 109 -15.33 -19.86 7.55
N GLN A 110 -16.55 -20.25 7.17
CA GLN A 110 -17.33 -19.51 6.17
C GLN A 110 -17.89 -18.17 6.72
N GLN A 111 -18.14 -18.09 8.03
CA GLN A 111 -18.69 -16.90 8.71
C GLN A 111 -18.14 -16.82 10.15
N PRO A 112 -16.88 -16.39 10.34
CA PRO A 112 -16.34 -16.20 11.67
C PRO A 112 -17.13 -15.13 12.43
N SER A 113 -17.32 -15.34 13.73
CA SER A 113 -17.96 -14.36 14.60
C SER A 113 -16.97 -13.27 15.01
N LEU A 114 -17.48 -12.07 15.32
CA LEU A 114 -16.68 -11.00 15.95
C LEU A 114 -16.41 -11.36 17.42
N ASP A 115 -15.49 -12.28 17.63
CA ASP A 115 -15.15 -12.84 18.94
C ASP A 115 -13.64 -12.74 19.25
N ALA A 116 -13.25 -13.26 20.42
CA ALA A 116 -11.87 -13.28 20.86
C ALA A 116 -10.97 -14.14 19.94
N ASN A 117 -11.52 -15.18 19.31
CA ASN A 117 -10.74 -15.99 18.37
C ASN A 117 -10.40 -15.19 17.12
N LEU A 118 -11.38 -14.51 16.50
CA LEU A 118 -11.12 -13.65 15.34
C LEU A 118 -10.15 -12.52 15.67
N ALA A 119 -10.28 -11.90 16.85
CA ALA A 119 -9.33 -10.89 17.31
C ALA A 119 -7.89 -11.44 17.41
N ASN A 120 -7.72 -12.62 18.02
CA ASN A 120 -6.41 -13.25 18.16
C ASN A 120 -5.79 -13.65 16.82
N GLN A 121 -6.59 -14.22 15.90
CA GLN A 121 -6.11 -14.55 14.56
C GLN A 121 -5.71 -13.29 13.78
N THR A 122 -6.48 -12.20 13.93
CA THR A 122 -6.19 -10.92 13.27
C THR A 122 -4.87 -10.34 13.78
N ALA A 123 -4.68 -10.33 15.10
CA ALA A 123 -3.44 -9.86 15.72
C ALA A 123 -2.24 -10.68 15.25
N SER A 124 -2.33 -12.01 15.24
CA SER A 124 -1.26 -12.90 14.77
C SER A 124 -0.89 -12.66 13.30
N ALA A 125 -1.89 -12.45 12.43
CA ALA A 125 -1.66 -12.13 11.03
C ALA A 125 -0.97 -10.76 10.88
N LEU A 126 -1.46 -9.73 11.58
CA LEU A 126 -0.88 -8.39 11.56
C LEU A 126 0.55 -8.38 12.10
N ASP A 127 0.84 -9.07 13.20
CA ASP A 127 2.19 -9.18 13.74
C ASP A 127 3.17 -9.76 12.71
N THR A 128 2.74 -10.79 11.97
CA THR A 128 3.55 -11.38 10.90
C THR A 128 3.76 -10.41 9.73
N ILE A 129 2.71 -9.71 9.30
CA ILE A 129 2.77 -8.71 8.22
C ILE A 129 3.67 -7.53 8.59
N LEU A 130 3.50 -6.98 9.79
CA LEU A 130 4.26 -5.83 10.29
C LEU A 130 5.72 -6.19 10.59
N SER A 131 6.00 -7.44 10.97
CA SER A 131 7.38 -7.93 11.14
C SER A 131 8.12 -8.03 9.80
N ARG A 132 7.41 -8.31 8.69
CA ARG A 132 8.01 -8.37 7.35
C ARG A 132 8.34 -6.99 6.82
N TYR A 133 7.37 -6.08 6.87
CA TYR A 133 7.53 -4.74 6.32
C TYR A 133 7.87 -3.81 7.47
N TYR A 134 9.13 -3.41 7.57
CA TYR A 134 9.55 -2.30 8.44
C TYR A 134 8.85 -1.01 7.98
N ILE A 135 7.61 -0.80 8.42
CA ILE A 135 6.84 0.40 8.16
C ILE A 135 7.34 1.44 9.16
N ARG A 136 8.15 2.39 8.68
CA ARG A 136 8.63 3.52 9.50
C ARG A 136 7.42 4.28 10.07
N GLY A 137 7.26 4.21 11.39
CA GLY A 137 6.21 4.94 12.11
C GLY A 137 5.40 4.12 13.11
N LEU A 138 5.49 2.79 13.11
CA LEU A 138 4.70 1.94 14.02
C LEU A 138 5.44 1.51 15.29
N CYS A 139 6.78 1.50 15.31
CA CYS A 139 7.53 1.03 16.48
C CYS A 139 8.66 2.02 16.82
N ASN A 140 8.63 2.57 18.04
CA ASN A 140 9.65 3.48 18.55
C ASN A 140 10.75 2.67 19.25
N HIS A 141 11.95 2.63 18.67
CA HIS A 141 13.05 1.78 19.14
C HIS A 141 13.67 2.19 20.51
N ARG A 142 13.13 3.20 21.21
CA ARG A 142 13.60 3.62 22.54
C ARG A 142 12.80 3.06 23.73
N ARG A 143 11.71 2.35 23.49
CA ARG A 143 10.99 1.57 24.52
C ARG A 143 10.70 0.21 23.92
N GLY A 144 11.06 -0.86 24.62
CA GLY A 144 10.91 -2.22 24.12
C GLY A 144 9.52 -2.48 23.56
N SER A 145 9.49 -3.13 22.39
CA SER A 145 8.41 -3.98 21.87
C SER A 145 6.97 -3.45 21.80
N GLU A 146 6.67 -2.19 22.10
CA GLU A 146 5.32 -1.65 21.94
C GLU A 146 5.18 -1.02 20.55
N CYS A 147 4.59 -1.78 19.63
CA CYS A 147 4.02 -1.23 18.41
C CYS A 147 2.55 -0.88 18.73
N LEU A 148 2.17 0.39 18.54
CA LEU A 148 0.78 0.84 18.73
C LEU A 148 -0.08 0.21 17.62
N LEU A 149 -0.86 -0.80 18.00
CA LEU A 149 -2.08 -1.21 17.30
C LEU A 149 -3.22 -0.28 17.68
#